data_AF-A0AA35VUR4-F1
#
_entry.id   AF-A0AA35VUR4-F1
#
_cell.length_a   1.000
_cell.length_b   1.000
_cell.length_c   1.000
_cell.angle_alpha   90.00
_cell.angle_beta   90.00
_cell.angle_gamma   90.00
#
_symmetry.space_group_name_H-M   'P 1'
#
loop_
_entity.id
_entity.type
_entity.pdbx_description
1 polymer ?
#
loop_
_entity_poly.entity_id
_entity_poly.type
_entity_poly.pdbx_seq_one_letter_code
_entity_poly.pdbx_strand_id
1 'polypeptide(L)'
;MNTLLAFRYERRFAAGDGGNGMPALKHGADGEDIAVRMPVGTQVWDAESRSPRLLADLTEHGQRVELARGGGGGRGNSFFASPTNQYPLLAEQGEQGETLHLRLELKLLADVGIIGLPNAGKSSLLSVVSAARPKGG
;
A
#
# COMPACT_ATOMS: atom_id res chain seq x y z
N MET A 1 -1.61 17.12 -0.85
CA MET A 1 -0.39 16.38 -1.24
C MET A 1 -0.39 16.35 -2.75
N ASN A 2 0.61 16.95 -3.39
CA ASN A 2 0.50 17.34 -4.81
C ASN A 2 1.52 16.62 -5.71
N THR A 3 2.38 15.77 -5.14
CA THR A 3 3.46 15.10 -5.88
C THR A 3 3.67 13.67 -5.35
N LEU A 4 4.29 12.82 -6.16
CA LEU A 4 4.78 11.49 -5.77
C LEU A 4 6.25 11.49 -5.32
N LEU A 5 6.87 12.67 -5.12
CA LEU A 5 8.30 12.78 -4.82
C LEU A 5 8.69 12.05 -3.53
N ALA A 6 7.80 12.03 -2.52
CA ALA A 6 8.01 11.32 -1.26
C ALA A 6 8.33 9.83 -1.48
N PHE A 7 7.67 9.18 -2.45
CA PHE A 7 7.86 7.76 -2.78
C PHE A 7 9.22 7.46 -3.43
N ARG A 8 10.00 8.48 -3.80
CA ARG A 8 11.39 8.27 -4.25
C ARG A 8 12.34 8.05 -3.08
N TYR A 9 12.05 8.69 -1.93
CA TYR A 9 12.85 8.62 -0.71
C TYR A 9 12.43 7.45 0.17
N GLU A 10 11.11 7.23 0.34
CA GLU A 10 10.56 6.10 1.08
C GLU A 10 9.83 5.15 0.12
N ARG A 11 10.34 3.93 0.00
CA ARG A 11 9.89 2.93 -1.00
C ARG A 11 9.28 1.69 -0.40
N ARG A 12 9.35 1.53 0.92
CA ARG A 12 8.86 0.35 1.64
C ARG A 12 7.86 0.83 2.67
N PHE A 13 6.65 0.32 2.55
CA PHE A 13 5.55 0.56 3.48
C PHE A 13 5.11 -0.82 3.96
N ALA A 14 5.19 -1.04 5.26
CA ALA A 14 4.80 -2.30 5.89
C ALA A 14 3.73 -2.00 6.94
N ALA A 15 2.64 -2.75 6.92
CA ALA A 15 1.67 -2.77 8.00
C ALA A 15 2.28 -3.47 9.23
N GLY A 16 1.63 -3.32 10.39
CA GLY A 16 2.05 -4.01 11.60
C GLY A 16 1.80 -5.52 11.51
N ASP A 17 2.67 -6.29 12.16
CA ASP A 17 2.46 -7.74 12.32
C ASP A 17 1.35 -8.01 13.33
N GLY A 18 0.64 -9.11 13.14
CA GLY A 18 -0.26 -9.66 14.17
C GLY A 18 0.52 -10.16 15.38
N GLY A 19 -0.13 -10.13 16.54
CA GLY A 19 0.41 -10.68 17.78
C GLY A 19 0.36 -12.20 17.82
N ASN A 20 1.25 -12.80 18.61
CA ASN A 20 1.20 -14.23 18.89
C ASN A 20 0.04 -14.57 19.83
N GLY A 21 -0.53 -15.76 19.64
CA GLY A 21 -1.37 -16.37 20.67
C GLY A 21 -0.59 -16.61 21.97
N MET A 22 -1.32 -16.68 23.07
CA MET A 22 -0.77 -16.83 24.41
C MET A 22 -1.45 -18.00 25.15
N PRO A 23 -0.82 -18.53 26.21
CA PRO A 23 -1.47 -19.51 27.08
C PRO A 23 -2.81 -19.01 27.63
N ALA A 24 -3.61 -19.94 28.15
CA ALA A 24 -4.95 -19.69 28.65
C ALA A 24 -5.93 -19.17 27.57
N LEU A 25 -5.87 -19.75 26.37
CA LEU A 25 -6.79 -19.49 25.25
C LEU A 25 -6.81 -18.02 24.80
N LYS A 26 -5.71 -17.31 24.97
CA LYS A 26 -5.59 -15.91 24.58
C LYS A 26 -5.15 -15.81 23.13
N HIS A 27 -5.93 -15.12 22.31
CA HIS A 27 -5.57 -14.78 20.94
C HIS A 27 -4.60 -13.59 20.92
N GLY A 28 -3.75 -13.54 19.89
CA GLY A 28 -2.94 -12.37 19.61
C GLY A 28 -3.80 -11.22 19.07
N ALA A 29 -3.29 -9.99 19.18
CA ALA A 29 -3.94 -8.82 18.58
C ALA A 29 -3.77 -8.82 17.05
N ASP A 30 -4.68 -8.17 16.35
CA ASP A 30 -4.50 -7.92 14.91
C ASP A 30 -3.38 -6.91 14.68
N GLY A 31 -2.73 -7.01 13.52
CA GLY A 31 -1.73 -6.04 13.08
C GLY A 31 -2.35 -4.69 12.73
N GLU A 32 -1.60 -3.60 12.90
CA GLU A 32 -2.08 -2.26 12.55
C GLU A 32 -2.00 -2.02 11.04
N ASP A 33 -3.09 -1.53 10.45
CA ASP A 33 -3.09 -1.07 9.06
C ASP A 33 -2.20 0.16 8.86
N ILE A 34 -1.55 0.24 7.71
CA ILE A 34 -0.85 1.46 7.27
C ILE A 34 -1.62 2.14 6.13
N ALA A 35 -1.91 3.42 6.29
CA ALA A 35 -2.51 4.24 5.25
C ALA A 35 -1.46 5.07 4.51
N VAL A 36 -1.22 4.75 3.24
CA VAL A 36 -0.29 5.47 2.38
C VAL A 36 -1.04 6.56 1.60
N ARG A 37 -0.81 7.84 1.94
CA ARG A 37 -1.49 8.98 1.31
C ARG A 37 -0.86 9.31 -0.04
N MET A 38 -1.69 9.62 -1.04
CA MET A 38 -1.25 9.99 -2.39
C MET A 38 -2.05 11.19 -2.92
N PRO A 39 -1.55 11.91 -3.96
CA PRO A 39 -2.33 12.91 -4.66
C PRO A 39 -3.54 12.30 -5.37
N VAL A 40 -4.60 13.08 -5.51
CA VAL A 40 -5.71 12.77 -6.42
C VAL A 40 -5.17 12.73 -7.87
N GLY A 41 -5.69 11.80 -8.68
CA GLY A 41 -5.21 11.48 -10.02
C GLY A 41 -4.09 10.42 -10.04
N THR A 42 -3.78 9.77 -8.92
CA THR A 42 -2.74 8.72 -8.88
C THR A 42 -3.30 7.39 -9.37
N GLN A 43 -2.65 6.82 -10.37
CA GLN A 43 -2.84 5.44 -10.83
C GLN A 43 -1.80 4.52 -10.18
N VAL A 44 -2.28 3.38 -9.68
CA VAL A 44 -1.48 2.34 -9.03
C VAL A 44 -1.47 1.11 -9.91
N TRP A 45 -0.28 0.75 -10.39
CA TRP A 45 -0.05 -0.37 -11.28
C TRP A 45 0.74 -1.47 -10.59
N ASP A 46 0.44 -2.71 -10.92
CA ASP A 46 1.29 -3.85 -10.63
C ASP A 46 2.60 -3.74 -11.42
N ALA A 47 3.75 -3.78 -10.74
CA ALA A 47 5.06 -3.69 -11.36
C ALA A 47 5.67 -5.05 -11.72
N GLU A 48 5.12 -6.16 -11.24
CA GLU A 48 5.62 -7.51 -11.52
C GLU A 48 4.97 -8.14 -12.75
N SER A 49 3.76 -7.71 -13.08
CA SER A 49 3.02 -8.25 -14.23
C SER A 49 3.75 -7.95 -15.55
N ARG A 50 3.84 -8.97 -16.42
CA ARG A 50 4.40 -8.84 -17.79
C ARG A 50 3.56 -7.91 -18.68
N SER A 51 2.30 -7.72 -18.34
CA SER A 51 1.39 -6.75 -18.98
C SER A 51 0.95 -5.70 -17.96
N PRO A 52 0.76 -4.42 -18.36
CA PRO A 52 0.33 -3.38 -17.43
C PRO A 52 -1.03 -3.70 -16.83
N ARG A 53 -1.08 -3.99 -15.52
CA ARG A 53 -2.32 -4.22 -14.78
C ARG A 53 -2.56 -3.05 -13.84
N LEU A 54 -3.61 -2.28 -14.13
CA LEU A 54 -4.07 -1.21 -13.24
C LEU A 54 -4.78 -1.85 -12.05
N LEU A 55 -4.32 -1.57 -10.83
CA LEU A 55 -4.92 -2.04 -9.59
C LEU A 55 -5.90 -1.02 -9.03
N ALA A 56 -5.57 0.27 -9.12
CA ALA A 56 -6.42 1.36 -8.65
C ALA A 56 -6.21 2.66 -9.43
N ASP A 57 -7.27 3.45 -9.57
CA ASP A 57 -7.23 4.85 -10.04
C ASP A 57 -7.89 5.72 -8.97
N LEU A 58 -7.09 6.59 -8.33
CA LEU A 58 -7.54 7.45 -7.24
C LEU A 58 -8.02 8.79 -7.79
N THR A 59 -9.30 8.88 -8.14
CA THR A 59 -9.89 10.05 -8.83
C THR A 59 -10.54 11.06 -7.89
N GLU A 60 -10.79 10.69 -6.64
CA GLU A 60 -11.52 11.53 -5.68
C GLU A 60 -10.76 11.76 -4.38
N HIS A 61 -11.01 12.90 -3.74
CA HIS A 61 -10.44 13.18 -2.43
C HIS A 61 -11.03 12.25 -1.37
N GLY A 62 -10.17 11.61 -0.58
CA GLY A 62 -10.60 10.71 0.49
C GLY A 62 -10.90 9.28 0.03
N GLN A 63 -10.81 8.99 -1.27
CA GLN A 63 -10.92 7.63 -1.80
C GLN A 63 -9.88 6.71 -1.15
N ARG A 64 -10.31 5.51 -0.75
CA ARG A 64 -9.46 4.47 -0.16
C ARG A 64 -9.59 3.20 -0.97
N VAL A 65 -8.47 2.54 -1.19
CA VAL A 65 -8.40 1.23 -1.84
C VAL A 65 -7.46 0.37 -1.04
N GLU A 66 -7.89 -0.84 -0.71
CA GLU A 66 -7.05 -1.87 -0.11
C GLU A 66 -6.17 -2.45 -1.22
N LEU A 67 -4.85 -2.31 -1.09
CA LEU A 67 -3.89 -2.79 -2.08
C LEU A 67 -3.29 -4.13 -1.69
N ALA A 68 -2.99 -4.33 -0.41
CA ALA A 68 -2.41 -5.56 0.11
C ALA A 68 -3.10 -5.94 1.42
N ARG A 69 -3.50 -7.20 1.54
CA ARG A 69 -4.08 -7.76 2.77
C ARG A 69 -3.02 -8.31 3.70
N GLY A 70 -3.24 -8.15 5.01
CA GLY A 70 -2.52 -8.90 6.03
C GLY A 70 -2.79 -10.40 5.91
N GLY A 71 -1.87 -11.22 6.43
CA GLY A 71 -2.04 -12.67 6.47
C GLY A 71 -3.03 -13.11 7.55
N GLY A 72 -3.61 -14.30 7.38
CA GLY A 72 -4.47 -14.91 8.40
C GLY A 72 -3.70 -15.27 9.67
N GLY A 73 -4.35 -15.12 10.83
CA GLY A 73 -3.80 -15.56 12.11
C GLY A 73 -3.65 -17.08 12.19
N GLY A 74 -2.58 -17.54 12.83
CA GLY A 74 -2.34 -18.97 13.06
C GLY A 74 -3.33 -19.57 14.05
N ARG A 75 -3.56 -20.88 13.95
CA ARG A 75 -4.46 -21.61 14.85
C ARG A 75 -3.68 -22.25 16.00
N GLY A 76 -4.04 -21.88 17.24
CA GLY A 76 -3.48 -22.48 18.44
C GLY A 76 -3.91 -23.95 18.63
N ASN A 77 -3.25 -24.66 19.53
CA ASN A 77 -3.49 -26.08 19.74
C ASN A 77 -4.93 -26.43 20.12
N SER A 78 -5.62 -25.55 20.87
CA SER A 78 -7.03 -25.72 21.25
C SER A 78 -7.97 -25.89 20.07
N PHE A 79 -7.63 -25.35 18.90
CA PHE A 79 -8.39 -25.54 17.67
C PHE A 79 -8.37 -27.01 17.20
N PHE A 80 -7.30 -27.76 17.49
CA PHE A 80 -7.09 -29.13 17.05
C PHE A 80 -7.56 -30.19 18.07
N ALA A 81 -8.12 -29.76 19.20
CA ALA A 81 -8.58 -30.68 20.23
C ALA A 81 -9.81 -31.47 19.74
N SER A 82 -9.82 -32.77 20.00
CA SER A 82 -10.92 -33.67 19.64
C SER A 82 -11.17 -34.69 20.75
N PRO A 83 -12.31 -35.43 20.74
CA PRO A 83 -12.58 -36.44 21.76
C PRO A 83 -11.47 -37.51 21.90
N THR A 84 -10.78 -37.81 20.80
CA THR A 84 -9.68 -38.79 20.74
C THR A 84 -8.30 -38.16 20.89
N ASN A 85 -8.19 -36.83 20.88
CA ASN A 85 -6.94 -36.08 21.08
C ASN A 85 -7.18 -34.81 21.89
N GLN A 86 -7.23 -34.95 23.21
CA GLN A 86 -7.54 -33.85 24.13
C GLN A 86 -6.35 -32.89 24.35
N TYR A 87 -5.12 -33.33 24.06
CA TYR A 87 -3.89 -32.55 24.28
C TYR A 87 -3.05 -32.46 22.99
N PRO A 88 -3.56 -31.80 21.94
CA PRO A 88 -2.82 -31.60 20.70
C PRO A 88 -1.53 -30.81 20.93
N LEU A 89 -0.44 -31.26 20.31
CA LEU A 89 0.87 -30.59 20.28
C LEU A 89 1.07 -29.73 19.02
N LEU A 90 0.14 -29.82 18.06
CA LEU A 90 0.17 -29.07 16.81
C LEU A 90 -0.38 -27.65 17.03
N ALA A 91 0.26 -26.68 16.39
CA ALA A 91 -0.29 -25.35 16.15
C ALA A 91 0.09 -24.93 14.72
N GLU A 92 -0.71 -24.06 14.13
CA GLU A 92 -0.43 -23.45 12.84
C GLU A 92 0.21 -22.08 13.02
N GLN A 93 1.18 -21.77 12.17
CA GLN A 93 1.73 -20.42 12.06
C GLN A 93 0.74 -19.50 11.35
N GLY A 94 0.87 -18.19 11.60
CA GLY A 94 0.18 -17.20 10.79
C GLY A 94 0.62 -17.26 9.33
N GLU A 95 -0.29 -16.91 8.44
CA GLU A 95 -0.01 -16.81 7.01
C GLU A 95 0.77 -15.52 6.73
N GLN A 96 1.51 -15.51 5.63
CA GLN A 96 2.19 -14.29 5.18
C GLN A 96 1.16 -13.32 4.57
N GLY A 97 1.29 -12.04 4.89
CA GLY A 97 0.54 -11.00 4.20
C GLY A 97 0.98 -10.85 2.75
N GLU A 98 0.11 -10.23 1.95
CA GLU A 98 0.40 -9.93 0.56
C GLU A 98 1.55 -8.93 0.45
N THR A 99 2.47 -9.18 -0.47
CA THR A 99 3.55 -8.26 -0.82
C THR A 99 3.39 -7.87 -2.27
N LEU A 100 3.37 -6.56 -2.55
CA LEU A 100 3.23 -6.03 -3.90
C LEU A 100 4.37 -5.07 -4.24
N HIS A 101 4.88 -5.21 -5.45
CA HIS A 101 5.70 -4.19 -6.08
C HIS A 101 4.82 -3.31 -6.97
N LEU A 102 4.79 -2.01 -6.66
CA LEU A 102 3.86 -1.08 -7.30
C LEU A 102 4.59 -0.01 -8.10
N ARG A 103 4.01 0.34 -9.25
CA ARG A 103 4.40 1.49 -10.06
C ARG A 103 3.31 2.54 -9.95
N LEU A 104 3.70 3.73 -9.50
CA LEU A 104 2.79 4.86 -9.28
C LEU A 104 2.92 5.87 -10.40
N GLU A 105 1.80 6.26 -11.00
CA GLU A 105 1.75 7.30 -12.03
C GLU A 105 0.74 8.38 -11.63
N LEU A 106 1.18 9.63 -11.55
CA LEU A 106 0.27 10.75 -11.33
C LEU A 106 -0.22 11.26 -12.68
N LYS A 107 -1.51 11.10 -12.97
CA LYS A 107 -2.16 11.82 -14.06
C LYS A 107 -2.13 13.30 -13.72
N LEU A 108 -1.22 14.03 -14.35
CA LEU A 108 -1.28 15.48 -14.33
C LEU A 108 -2.51 15.87 -15.16
N LEU A 109 -3.59 16.29 -14.51
CA LEU A 109 -4.52 17.19 -15.17
C LEU A 109 -3.69 18.41 -15.57
N ALA A 110 -3.55 18.60 -16.86
CA ALA A 110 -3.01 19.83 -17.41
C ALA A 110 -4.03 20.96 -17.15
N ASP A 111 -4.13 21.41 -15.89
CA ASP A 111 -4.69 22.73 -15.54
C ASP A 111 -3.72 23.86 -15.98
N VAL A 112 -2.83 23.57 -16.93
CA VAL A 112 -1.95 24.50 -17.61
C VAL A 112 -2.21 24.38 -19.10
N GLY A 113 -3.43 24.72 -19.51
CA GLY A 113 -3.63 25.30 -20.84
C GLY A 113 -2.79 26.58 -20.95
N ILE A 114 -1.66 26.48 -21.64
CA ILE A 114 -1.18 27.39 -22.71
C ILE A 114 -1.35 28.91 -22.48
N ILE A 115 -0.20 29.61 -22.41
CA ILE A 115 0.07 31.03 -22.77
C ILE A 115 -0.55 32.13 -21.88
N GLY A 116 0.32 32.87 -21.18
CA GLY A 116 0.01 34.12 -20.48
C GLY A 116 1.22 34.60 -19.68
N LEU A 117 1.60 35.87 -19.90
CA LEU A 117 2.81 36.60 -19.48
C LEU A 117 3.31 36.37 -18.03
N PRO A 118 4.60 36.69 -17.75
CA PRO A 118 5.25 36.34 -16.50
C PRO A 118 4.81 37.29 -15.41
N ASN A 119 3.90 36.87 -14.53
CA ASN A 119 3.76 37.52 -13.23
C ASN A 119 3.50 36.49 -12.13
N ALA A 120 4.45 36.50 -11.19
CA ALA A 120 4.44 35.99 -9.82
C ALA A 120 3.49 34.82 -9.52
N GLY A 121 4.04 33.59 -9.49
CA GLY A 121 3.35 32.43 -8.93
C GLY A 121 3.78 31.07 -9.50
N LYS A 122 4.43 31.05 -10.67
CA LYS A 122 4.82 29.80 -11.37
C LYS A 122 5.94 28.98 -10.71
N SER A 123 6.66 29.53 -9.73
CA SER A 123 7.88 28.91 -9.20
C SER A 123 7.63 27.61 -8.42
N SER A 124 6.47 27.45 -7.77
CA SER A 124 6.15 26.22 -7.04
C SER A 124 5.47 25.15 -7.91
N LEU A 125 4.88 25.53 -9.06
CA LEU A 125 4.24 24.58 -9.99
C LEU A 125 5.27 23.92 -10.91
N LEU A 126 6.30 24.66 -11.33
CA LEU A 126 7.38 24.12 -12.16
C LEU A 126 8.29 23.12 -11.42
N SER A 127 8.42 23.21 -10.10
CA SER A 127 9.29 22.31 -9.33
C SER A 127 8.80 20.86 -9.32
N VAL A 128 7.47 20.65 -9.40
CA VAL A 128 6.83 19.33 -9.43
C VAL A 128 7.14 18.60 -10.74
N VAL A 129 7.14 19.34 -11.86
CA VAL A 129 7.42 18.78 -13.19
C VAL A 129 8.92 18.53 -13.40
N SER A 130 9.79 19.36 -12.80
CA SER A 130 11.25 19.24 -12.97
C SER A 130 11.87 18.05 -12.23
N ALA A 131 11.28 17.56 -11.14
CA ALA A 131 11.88 16.49 -10.31
C ALA A 131 11.67 15.08 -10.87
N ALA A 132 10.71 14.91 -11.79
CA ALA A 132 10.42 13.65 -12.46
C ALA A 132 10.93 13.71 -13.91
N ARG A 133 12.25 13.60 -14.10
CA ARG A 133 12.77 13.29 -15.45
C ARG A 133 12.27 11.89 -15.85
N PRO A 134 11.52 11.76 -16.96
CA PRO A 134 11.10 10.46 -17.45
C PRO A 134 12.34 9.65 -17.86
N LYS A 135 12.45 8.41 -17.38
CA LYS A 135 13.36 7.43 -17.98
C LYS A 135 12.61 6.77 -19.12
N GLY A 136 12.69 7.38 -20.31
CA GLY A 136 12.30 6.77 -21.58
C GLY A 136 13.55 6.21 -22.26
N GLY A 137 13.49 4.92 -22.57
CA GLY A 137 14.44 4.13 -23.33
C GLY A 137 13.84 2.75 -23.49
#